data_AF-A0A6J2VXT5-F1
#
_entry.id   AF-A0A6J2VXT5-F1
#
_cell.length_a   1.000
_cell.length_b   1.000
_cell.length_c   1.000
_cell.angle_alpha   90.00
_cell.angle_beta   90.00
_cell.angle_gamma   90.00
#
_symmetry.space_group_name_H-M   'P 1'
#
loop_
_entity.id
_entity.type
_entity.pdbx_description
1 polymer ?
#
loop_
_entity_poly.entity_id
_entity_poly.type
_entity_poly.pdbx_seq_one_letter_code
_entity_poly.pdbx_strand_id
1 'polypeptide(L)'
;MATSALYACTKCNQRYPFEELSQGQQLCKECRIAHPIVKCTYCRSEFQQESKTNTICKKCAQNVKQFGTPKPCQYCNIIAAFIGTKCQRCTNSEKKYGPPQTCEQCKQQCAFDRKEEGRRKVDGKLLCWLCTLSYRRVLQKTKEQRKGLGSSHSNSSSLSEKEHQRQHHHHHHHHRHSSSHHNSIAQSMDSGGTDNFILISQLKEEVMSLKRLLQQRDQTILEKDRKLTELKADFQYQESNMRLKMNNMEKAHKEAMEQQQAKNRELMKQVAALSKGKKFDRSGSSLLLP
;
A
#
# COMPACT_ATOMS: atom_id res chain seq x y z
N MET A 1 24.41 -2.62 -26.35
CA MET A 1 23.52 -3.31 -25.37
C MET A 1 23.03 -2.27 -24.38
N ALA A 2 21.76 -2.30 -23.96
CA ALA A 2 21.25 -1.37 -22.96
C ALA A 2 21.67 -1.83 -21.55
N THR A 3 22.34 -0.97 -20.79
CA THR A 3 22.67 -1.23 -19.38
C THR A 3 21.44 -0.98 -18.52
N SER A 4 20.82 -2.03 -17.98
CA SER A 4 19.68 -1.91 -17.06
C SER A 4 20.03 -1.02 -15.86
N ALA A 5 19.13 -0.10 -15.51
CA ALA A 5 19.34 0.81 -14.39
C ALA A 5 19.37 0.03 -13.06
N LEU A 6 20.43 0.23 -12.26
CA LEU A 6 20.61 -0.45 -10.97
C LEU A 6 20.32 0.48 -9.80
N TYR A 7 19.42 0.03 -8.93
CA TYR A 7 18.86 0.77 -7.80
C TYR A 7 19.47 0.27 -6.48
N ALA A 8 19.71 1.18 -5.54
CA ALA A 8 20.29 0.83 -4.25
C ALA A 8 19.25 0.20 -3.30
N CYS A 9 19.65 -0.87 -2.60
CA CYS A 9 18.85 -1.44 -1.52
C CYS A 9 18.90 -0.52 -0.27
N THR A 10 17.73 -0.16 0.28
CA THR A 10 17.60 0.79 1.42
C THR A 10 18.12 0.27 2.78
N LYS A 11 18.79 -0.90 2.81
CA LYS A 11 19.41 -1.49 4.01
C LYS A 11 20.90 -1.80 3.84
N CYS A 12 21.32 -2.46 2.75
CA CYS A 12 22.74 -2.75 2.49
C CYS A 12 23.42 -1.78 1.52
N ASN A 13 22.69 -0.85 0.91
CA ASN A 13 23.12 0.12 -0.11
C ASN A 13 23.75 -0.48 -1.39
N GLN A 14 23.88 -1.81 -1.50
CA GLN A 14 24.27 -2.51 -2.72
C GLN A 14 23.24 -2.29 -3.83
N ARG A 15 23.68 -2.40 -5.09
CA ARG A 15 22.89 -2.09 -6.29
C ARG A 15 22.33 -3.36 -6.93
N TYR A 16 21.04 -3.34 -7.26
CA TYR A 16 20.31 -4.47 -7.86
C TYR A 16 19.38 -3.97 -8.99
N PRO A 17 18.94 -4.84 -9.92
CA PRO A 17 17.81 -4.57 -10.81
C PRO A 17 16.55 -4.18 -10.03
N PHE A 18 15.63 -3.45 -10.65
CA PHE A 18 14.40 -2.98 -10.00
C PHE A 18 13.51 -4.16 -9.55
N GLU A 19 13.50 -5.22 -10.34
CA GLU A 19 12.74 -6.46 -10.18
C GLU A 19 13.21 -7.27 -8.97
N GLU A 20 14.49 -7.15 -8.62
CA GLU A 20 15.11 -7.81 -7.45
C GLU A 20 14.92 -7.04 -6.14
N LEU A 21 14.34 -5.84 -6.20
CA LEU A 21 13.99 -5.04 -5.03
C LEU A 21 12.52 -5.22 -4.62
N SER A 22 12.24 -5.13 -3.32
CA SER A 22 10.87 -5.24 -2.81
C SER A 22 10.04 -4.01 -3.18
N GLN A 23 8.90 -4.23 -3.85
CA GLN A 23 7.95 -3.17 -4.18
C GLN A 23 7.60 -2.33 -2.95
N GLY A 24 7.79 -1.00 -3.04
CA GLY A 24 7.47 -0.04 -1.99
C GLY A 24 8.47 0.11 -0.82
N GLN A 25 9.47 -0.77 -0.67
CA GLN A 25 10.54 -0.62 0.34
C GLN A 25 11.97 -0.64 -0.21
N GLN A 26 12.17 -1.06 -1.48
CA GLN A 26 13.49 -1.16 -2.11
C GLN A 26 14.50 -2.04 -1.33
N LEU A 27 14.10 -3.25 -0.93
CA LEU A 27 14.96 -4.23 -0.26
C LEU A 27 15.33 -5.41 -1.18
N CYS A 28 16.62 -5.74 -1.26
CA CYS A 28 17.09 -6.95 -1.93
C CYS A 28 16.62 -8.22 -1.21
N LYS A 29 16.72 -9.37 -1.89
CA LYS A 29 16.27 -10.68 -1.39
C LYS A 29 16.85 -11.02 -0.01
N GLU A 30 18.14 -10.77 0.21
CA GLU A 30 18.84 -11.02 1.47
C GLU A 30 18.31 -10.13 2.61
N CYS A 31 18.22 -8.81 2.40
CA CYS A 31 17.69 -7.89 3.40
C CYS A 31 16.21 -8.16 3.75
N ARG A 32 15.41 -8.67 2.79
CA ARG A 32 14.03 -9.13 3.06
C ARG A 32 14.00 -10.35 4.00
N ILE A 33 14.95 -11.28 3.86
CA ILE A 33 15.06 -12.50 4.69
C ILE A 33 15.62 -12.18 6.07
N ALA A 34 16.67 -11.34 6.14
CA ALA A 34 17.31 -10.94 7.39
C ALA A 34 16.40 -10.07 8.29
N HIS A 35 15.50 -9.29 7.68
CA HIS A 35 14.60 -8.36 8.37
C HIS A 35 13.13 -8.65 8.00
N PRO A 36 12.52 -9.76 8.45
CA PRO A 36 11.18 -10.16 8.00
C PRO A 36 10.08 -9.15 8.38
N ILE A 37 8.97 -9.16 7.64
CA ILE A 37 7.75 -8.42 8.01
C ILE A 37 7.07 -9.16 9.15
N VAL A 38 6.97 -8.52 10.32
CA VAL A 38 6.32 -9.07 11.52
C VAL A 38 5.20 -8.14 12.00
N LYS A 39 4.33 -8.65 12.88
CA LYS A 39 3.23 -7.86 13.48
C LYS A 39 3.67 -7.31 14.83
N CYS A 40 3.50 -6.00 15.04
CA CYS A 40 3.78 -5.34 16.30
C CYS A 40 2.88 -5.89 17.42
N THR A 41 3.48 -6.42 18.50
CA THR A 41 2.78 -7.00 19.65
C THR A 41 1.64 -6.12 20.17
N TYR A 42 1.90 -4.81 20.29
CA TYR A 42 0.91 -3.83 20.74
C TYR A 42 -0.11 -3.47 19.65
N CYS A 43 0.26 -2.71 18.62
CA CYS A 43 -0.74 -2.13 17.69
C CYS A 43 -1.21 -3.07 16.55
N ARG A 44 -0.69 -4.30 16.48
CA ARG A 44 -0.96 -5.34 15.46
C ARG A 44 -0.75 -4.91 14.00
N SER A 45 -0.07 -3.79 13.77
CA SER A 45 0.37 -3.34 12.43
C SER A 45 1.58 -4.16 11.99
N GLU A 46 1.66 -4.45 10.69
CA GLU A 46 2.82 -5.10 10.06
C GLU A 46 3.97 -4.10 9.86
N PHE A 47 5.21 -4.51 10.11
CA PHE A 47 6.42 -3.68 9.98
C PHE A 47 7.67 -4.54 9.74
N GLN A 48 8.72 -3.95 9.14
CA GLN A 48 10.01 -4.61 8.91
C GLN A 48 10.78 -4.76 10.23
N GLN A 49 11.22 -5.97 10.58
CA GLN A 49 11.93 -6.24 11.82
C GLN A 49 13.42 -5.92 11.71
N GLU A 50 13.89 -4.84 12.35
CA GLU A 50 15.30 -4.43 12.25
C GLU A 50 16.29 -5.31 13.04
N SER A 51 15.83 -5.96 14.12
CA SER A 51 16.57 -6.99 14.84
C SER A 51 15.63 -8.05 15.42
N LYS A 52 16.09 -9.30 15.59
CA LYS A 52 15.29 -10.42 16.11
C LYS A 52 14.61 -10.13 17.46
N THR A 53 15.17 -9.21 18.26
CA THR A 53 14.64 -8.76 19.55
C THR A 53 13.50 -7.73 19.46
N ASN A 54 13.38 -6.99 18.34
CA ASN A 54 12.38 -5.94 18.19
C ASN A 54 11.01 -6.51 17.79
N THR A 55 10.15 -6.82 18.76
CA THR A 55 8.77 -7.31 18.55
C THR A 55 7.73 -6.20 18.37
N ILE A 56 8.12 -4.93 18.56
CA ILE A 56 7.25 -3.76 18.48
C ILE A 56 7.74 -2.75 17.43
N CYS A 57 6.82 -2.12 16.71
CA CYS A 57 7.17 -1.14 15.69
C CYS A 57 7.65 0.19 16.32
N LYS A 58 8.44 0.97 15.58
CA LYS A 58 9.09 2.22 16.05
C LYS A 58 8.14 3.17 16.80
N LYS A 59 6.92 3.38 16.28
CA LYS A 59 5.90 4.22 16.93
C LYS A 59 5.42 3.67 18.28
N CYS A 60 5.29 2.34 18.42
CA CYS A 60 5.00 1.74 19.71
C CYS A 60 6.20 1.80 20.66
N ALA A 61 7.44 1.64 20.17
CA ALA A 61 8.64 1.80 21.00
C ALA A 61 8.78 3.25 21.53
N GLN A 62 8.52 4.25 20.70
CA GLN A 62 8.46 5.66 21.12
C GLN A 62 7.38 5.89 22.18
N ASN A 63 6.15 5.40 21.93
CA ASN A 63 5.07 5.54 22.90
C ASN A 63 5.35 4.80 24.23
N VAL A 64 6.02 3.64 24.24
CA VAL A 64 6.45 2.97 25.48
C VAL A 64 7.46 3.82 26.25
N LYS A 65 8.43 4.43 25.56
CA LYS A 65 9.42 5.33 26.20
C LYS A 65 8.79 6.59 26.80
N GLN A 66 7.67 7.07 26.26
CA GLN A 66 7.02 8.32 26.69
C GLN A 66 5.85 8.12 27.67
N PHE A 67 5.11 7.02 27.55
CA PHE A 67 3.86 6.78 28.30
C PHE A 67 3.82 5.43 29.04
N GLY A 68 4.90 4.64 28.97
CA GLY A 68 4.97 3.31 29.58
C GLY A 68 4.15 2.24 28.86
N THR A 69 3.87 1.15 29.57
CA THR A 69 3.14 -0.01 29.03
C THR A 69 1.68 0.34 28.73
N PRO A 70 1.19 0.14 27.48
CA PRO A 70 -0.17 0.50 27.11
C PRO A 70 -1.22 -0.41 27.76
N LYS A 71 -2.42 0.12 27.99
CA LYS A 71 -3.58 -0.64 28.45
C LYS A 71 -4.37 -1.25 27.28
N PRO A 72 -5.22 -2.27 27.52
CA PRO A 72 -6.22 -2.72 26.54
C PRO A 72 -7.13 -1.58 26.10
N CYS A 73 -7.41 -1.49 24.79
CA CYS A 73 -8.35 -0.51 24.24
C CYS A 73 -9.79 -0.90 24.53
N GLN A 74 -10.55 0.00 25.16
CA GLN A 74 -11.97 -0.15 25.53
C GLN A 74 -12.89 -0.68 24.40
N TYR A 75 -12.58 -0.41 23.13
CA TYR A 75 -13.42 -0.83 21.99
C TYR A 75 -12.96 -2.12 21.31
N CYS A 76 -11.65 -2.32 21.12
CA CYS A 76 -11.10 -3.43 20.30
C CYS A 76 -10.17 -4.39 21.06
N ASN A 77 -10.01 -4.21 22.37
CA ASN A 77 -9.16 -4.98 23.28
C ASN A 77 -7.67 -5.10 22.87
N ILE A 78 -7.23 -4.40 21.83
CA ILE A 78 -5.81 -4.29 21.45
C ILE A 78 -5.08 -3.52 22.55
N ILE A 79 -4.00 -4.10 23.07
CA ILE A 79 -3.13 -3.52 24.10
C ILE A 79 -2.28 -2.40 23.46
N ALA A 80 -2.91 -1.25 23.26
CA ALA A 80 -2.35 -0.09 22.56
C ALA A 80 -3.00 1.25 22.99
N ALA A 81 -3.72 1.28 24.11
CA ALA A 81 -4.14 2.53 24.75
C ALA A 81 -2.98 3.07 25.59
N PHE A 82 -2.13 3.90 24.96
CA PHE A 82 -1.01 4.59 25.61
C PHE A 82 -1.45 5.87 26.34
N ILE A 83 -2.59 6.44 25.96
CA ILE A 83 -3.16 7.66 26.54
C ILE A 83 -4.67 7.42 26.68
N GLY A 84 -5.20 7.56 27.90
CA GLY A 84 -6.61 7.26 28.20
C GLY A 84 -6.99 5.79 27.99
N THR A 85 -8.27 5.53 27.70
CA THR A 85 -8.84 4.17 27.57
C THR A 85 -8.84 3.61 26.14
N LYS A 86 -8.50 4.42 25.14
CA LYS A 86 -8.69 4.11 23.71
C LYS A 86 -7.37 4.14 22.95
N CYS A 87 -7.11 3.11 22.13
CA CYS A 87 -5.94 3.12 21.25
C CYS A 87 -6.12 4.16 20.14
N GLN A 88 -5.02 4.74 19.67
CA GLN A 88 -5.04 5.82 18.66
C GLN A 88 -5.88 5.50 17.41
N ARG A 89 -5.94 4.22 17.01
CA ARG A 89 -6.74 3.79 15.85
C ARG A 89 -8.25 3.94 16.10
N CYS A 90 -8.71 3.58 17.30
CA CYS A 90 -10.10 3.79 17.71
C CYS A 90 -10.40 5.28 17.86
N THR A 91 -9.59 6.02 18.62
CA THR A 91 -9.76 7.47 18.82
C THR A 91 -9.81 8.26 17.51
N ASN A 92 -8.96 7.92 16.53
CA ASN A 92 -8.97 8.57 15.21
C ASN A 92 -10.13 8.11 14.31
N SER A 93 -10.64 6.88 14.49
CA SER A 93 -11.80 6.40 13.74
C SER A 93 -13.08 7.05 14.27
N GLU A 94 -13.22 7.11 15.59
CA GLU A 94 -14.33 7.74 16.31
C GLU A 94 -14.49 9.21 15.93
N LYS A 95 -13.39 9.99 15.97
CA LYS A 95 -13.37 11.40 15.52
C LYS A 95 -13.72 11.62 14.04
N LYS A 96 -13.68 10.57 13.19
CA LYS A 96 -13.91 10.68 11.74
C LYS A 96 -15.23 10.04 11.27
N TYR A 97 -15.73 9.04 12.00
CA TYR A 97 -16.84 8.18 11.58
C TYR A 97 -17.97 8.09 12.62
N GLY A 98 -17.85 8.78 13.76
CA GLY A 98 -18.82 8.70 14.86
C GLY A 98 -18.57 7.52 15.81
N PRO A 99 -19.51 7.22 16.73
CA PRO A 99 -19.33 6.18 17.74
C PRO A 99 -19.10 4.79 17.12
N PRO A 100 -18.38 3.89 17.83
CA PRO A 100 -18.18 2.54 17.34
C PRO A 100 -19.48 1.75 17.29
N GLN A 101 -19.57 0.83 16.34
CA GLN A 101 -20.68 -0.11 16.19
C GLN A 101 -20.20 -1.56 16.28
N THR A 102 -21.16 -2.47 16.49
CA THR A 102 -20.93 -3.91 16.59
C THR A 102 -20.36 -4.48 15.29
N CYS A 103 -19.17 -5.07 15.36
CA CYS A 103 -18.56 -5.77 14.24
C CYS A 103 -19.33 -7.04 13.90
N GLU A 104 -19.78 -7.20 12.65
CA GLU A 104 -20.55 -8.39 12.25
C GLU A 104 -19.80 -9.70 12.49
N GLN A 105 -18.47 -9.72 12.32
CA GLN A 105 -17.65 -10.93 12.39
C GLN A 105 -17.15 -11.27 13.81
N CYS A 106 -16.78 -10.29 14.64
CA CYS A 106 -16.25 -10.54 16.00
C CYS A 106 -17.15 -10.04 17.14
N LYS A 107 -18.32 -9.47 16.83
CA LYS A 107 -19.34 -8.96 17.76
C LYS A 107 -18.89 -7.87 18.76
N GLN A 108 -17.62 -7.45 18.73
CA GLN A 108 -17.11 -6.32 19.52
C GLN A 108 -17.58 -4.97 18.96
N GLN A 109 -17.82 -4.00 19.85
CA GLN A 109 -18.11 -2.60 19.50
C GLN A 109 -16.83 -1.86 19.06
N CYS A 110 -16.31 -2.20 17.88
CA CYS A 110 -15.17 -1.52 17.26
C CYS A 110 -15.18 -1.51 15.72
N ALA A 111 -16.32 -1.81 15.09
CA ALA A 111 -16.55 -1.38 13.73
C ALA A 111 -16.85 0.12 13.69
N PHE A 112 -16.60 0.76 12.57
CA PHE A 112 -16.89 2.17 12.32
C PHE A 112 -17.37 2.26 10.88
N ASP A 113 -18.52 2.89 10.63
CA ASP A 113 -19.04 2.94 9.27
C ASP A 113 -18.20 3.89 8.41
N ARG A 114 -17.60 3.32 7.37
CA ARG A 114 -16.74 4.04 6.41
C ARG A 114 -17.51 4.47 5.18
N LYS A 115 -18.84 4.44 5.25
CA LYS A 115 -19.77 4.55 4.13
C LYS A 115 -19.51 3.45 3.10
N GLU A 116 -20.18 3.55 1.95
CA GLU A 116 -20.22 2.52 0.92
C GLU A 116 -18.83 2.06 0.43
N GLU A 117 -17.87 2.98 0.29
CA GLU A 117 -16.50 2.70 -0.17
C GLU A 117 -15.72 1.76 0.77
N GLY A 118 -16.09 1.73 2.06
CA GLY A 118 -15.61 0.73 3.01
C GLY A 118 -16.31 -0.61 2.84
N ARG A 119 -17.65 -0.59 2.82
CA ARG A 119 -18.52 -1.78 2.77
C ARG A 119 -18.31 -2.61 1.49
N ARG A 120 -18.18 -1.97 0.31
CA ARG A 120 -17.89 -2.63 -0.99
C ARG A 120 -16.59 -3.45 -1.01
N LYS A 121 -15.68 -3.29 -0.03
CA LYS A 121 -14.38 -3.98 0.04
C LYS A 121 -14.38 -5.20 0.99
N VAL A 122 -15.55 -5.54 1.54
CA VAL A 122 -15.79 -6.61 2.52
C VAL A 122 -17.23 -7.17 2.36
N ASP A 123 -17.70 -7.25 1.11
CA ASP A 123 -19.00 -7.82 0.72
C ASP A 123 -20.20 -7.22 1.50
N GLY A 124 -20.21 -5.90 1.64
CA GLY A 124 -21.24 -5.12 2.32
C GLY A 124 -21.05 -4.94 3.84
N LYS A 125 -20.21 -5.77 4.47
CA LYS A 125 -20.24 -6.04 5.91
C LYS A 125 -19.57 -4.96 6.76
N LEU A 126 -20.18 -4.62 7.89
CA LEU A 126 -19.66 -3.69 8.90
C LEU A 126 -18.63 -4.39 9.79
N LEU A 127 -17.38 -4.41 9.32
CA LEU A 127 -16.25 -5.06 10.00
C LEU A 127 -15.36 -4.07 10.76
N CYS A 128 -14.87 -4.48 11.94
CA CYS A 128 -13.78 -3.79 12.63
C CYS A 128 -12.45 -3.93 11.86
N TRP A 129 -11.48 -3.05 12.14
CA TRP A 129 -10.23 -3.01 11.39
C TRP A 129 -9.46 -4.35 11.36
N LEU A 130 -9.47 -5.13 12.45
CA LEU A 130 -8.83 -6.45 12.49
C LEU A 130 -9.55 -7.45 11.56
N CYS A 131 -10.89 -7.47 11.60
CA CYS A 131 -11.71 -8.29 10.71
C CYS A 131 -11.54 -7.87 9.24
N THR A 132 -11.54 -6.56 8.94
CA THR A 132 -11.23 -6.04 7.58
C THR A 132 -9.87 -6.53 7.07
N LEU A 133 -8.83 -6.51 7.91
CA LEU A 133 -7.51 -7.03 7.52
C LEU A 133 -7.50 -8.55 7.35
N SER A 134 -8.21 -9.29 8.20
CA SER A 134 -8.33 -10.74 8.06
C SER A 134 -9.00 -11.11 6.74
N TYR A 135 -10.15 -10.48 6.46
CA TYR A 135 -10.94 -10.68 5.25
C TYR A 135 -10.13 -10.42 3.96
N ARG A 136 -9.38 -9.30 3.90
CA ARG A 136 -8.53 -8.97 2.75
C ARG A 136 -7.42 -10.00 2.52
N ARG A 137 -6.79 -10.53 3.57
CA ARG A 137 -5.77 -11.59 3.42
C ARG A 137 -6.37 -12.90 2.88
N VAL A 138 -7.62 -13.22 3.24
CA VAL A 138 -8.33 -14.38 2.66
C VAL A 138 -8.63 -14.14 1.18
N LEU A 139 -9.21 -12.98 0.82
CA LEU A 139 -9.50 -12.63 -0.58
C LEU A 139 -8.26 -12.67 -1.48
N GLN A 140 -7.10 -12.20 -0.99
CA GLN A 140 -5.84 -12.28 -1.73
C GLN A 140 -5.43 -13.73 -2.02
N LYS A 141 -5.43 -14.61 -1.00
CA LYS A 141 -5.12 -16.04 -1.18
C LYS A 141 -6.04 -16.71 -2.20
N THR A 142 -7.35 -16.46 -2.14
CA THR A 142 -8.32 -17.02 -3.10
C THR A 142 -8.07 -16.49 -4.53
N LYS A 143 -7.68 -15.22 -4.68
CA LYS A 143 -7.32 -14.64 -5.99
C LYS A 143 -6.00 -15.20 -6.54
N GLU A 144 -5.04 -15.51 -5.68
CA GLU A 144 -3.76 -16.12 -6.04
C GLU A 144 -3.93 -17.61 -6.44
N GLN A 145 -4.71 -18.39 -5.69
CA GLN A 145 -5.05 -19.78 -6.05
C GLN A 145 -5.76 -19.88 -7.40
N ARG A 146 -6.70 -18.97 -7.69
CA ARG A 146 -7.36 -18.89 -9.01
C ARG A 146 -6.43 -18.52 -10.17
N LYS A 147 -5.23 -17.97 -9.90
CA LYS A 147 -4.18 -17.79 -10.92
C LYS A 147 -3.30 -19.02 -11.06
N GLY A 148 -2.97 -19.70 -9.96
CA GLY A 148 -2.10 -20.88 -9.97
C GLY A 148 -2.69 -22.09 -10.72
N LEU A 149 -4.01 -22.21 -10.77
CA LEU A 149 -4.72 -23.30 -11.46
C LEU A 149 -5.02 -23.04 -12.95
N GLY A 150 -4.62 -21.87 -13.49
CA GLY A 150 -4.94 -21.44 -14.87
C GLY A 150 -3.73 -21.37 -15.82
N SER A 151 -2.59 -21.98 -15.48
CA SER A 151 -1.34 -21.86 -16.25
C SER A 151 -0.80 -23.22 -16.66
N SER A 152 -1.55 -23.93 -17.51
CA SER A 152 -1.08 -25.10 -18.27
C SER A 152 -1.84 -25.17 -19.61
N HIS A 153 -1.10 -25.29 -20.70
CA HIS A 153 -1.55 -25.37 -22.10
C HIS A 153 -2.48 -24.26 -22.65
N SER A 154 -1.86 -23.24 -23.25
CA SER A 154 -2.32 -22.66 -24.52
C SER A 154 -1.16 -22.05 -25.32
N ASN A 155 -0.10 -22.84 -25.55
CA ASN A 155 1.02 -22.45 -26.41
C ASN A 155 0.70 -22.81 -27.87
N SER A 156 0.18 -21.85 -28.64
CA SER A 156 -0.02 -21.99 -30.09
C SER A 156 0.21 -20.64 -30.79
N SER A 157 1.34 -20.54 -31.49
CA SER A 157 1.64 -19.42 -32.40
C SER A 157 0.72 -19.43 -33.63
N SER A 158 0.54 -18.25 -34.23
CA SER A 158 -0.12 -18.06 -35.53
C SER A 158 0.61 -18.78 -36.68
N LEU A 159 -0.13 -19.28 -37.69
CA LEU A 159 -0.11 -18.77 -39.08
C LEU A 159 -0.98 -19.60 -40.09
N SER A 160 -1.62 -18.87 -41.00
CA SER A 160 -2.03 -19.17 -42.41
C SER A 160 -2.38 -20.59 -42.94
N GLU A 161 -3.59 -20.66 -43.54
CA GLU A 161 -3.94 -21.19 -44.89
C GLU A 161 -4.19 -22.69 -45.22
N LYS A 162 -5.35 -22.89 -45.89
CA LYS A 162 -5.69 -23.72 -47.08
C LYS A 162 -5.58 -25.27 -47.10
N GLU A 163 -6.80 -25.86 -47.17
CA GLU A 163 -7.31 -26.77 -48.22
C GLU A 163 -6.82 -28.24 -48.46
N HIS A 164 -7.82 -29.04 -48.85
CA HIS A 164 -7.81 -30.17 -49.79
C HIS A 164 -7.13 -31.55 -49.48
N GLN A 165 -7.96 -32.45 -48.93
CA GLN A 165 -8.41 -33.72 -49.57
C GLN A 165 -7.52 -35.00 -49.55
N ARG A 166 -8.21 -36.17 -49.50
CA ARG A 166 -7.77 -37.57 -49.77
C ARG A 166 -7.00 -38.32 -48.65
N GLN A 167 -7.00 -39.66 -48.56
CA GLN A 167 -8.00 -40.73 -48.83
C GLN A 167 -7.49 -42.06 -48.19
N HIS A 168 -8.15 -43.20 -48.44
CA HIS A 168 -7.89 -44.59 -47.95
C HIS A 168 -8.60 -44.97 -46.63
N HIS A 169 -9.65 -45.81 -46.62
CA HIS A 169 -9.78 -47.26 -46.97
C HIS A 169 -9.02 -48.15 -45.96
N HIS A 170 -9.55 -49.21 -45.31
CA HIS A 170 -10.79 -50.02 -45.39
C HIS A 170 -11.08 -50.67 -43.97
N HIS A 171 -12.06 -51.53 -43.62
CA HIS A 171 -13.08 -52.33 -44.33
C HIS A 171 -14.40 -52.64 -43.51
N HIS A 172 -14.75 -53.93 -43.27
CA HIS A 172 -15.95 -54.56 -42.66
C HIS A 172 -15.98 -54.60 -41.11
N HIS A 173 -17.12 -54.73 -40.41
CA HIS A 173 -18.13 -55.81 -40.52
C HIS A 173 -19.61 -55.40 -40.26
N HIS A 174 -20.52 -56.29 -40.63
CA HIS A 174 -21.98 -56.13 -40.47
C HIS A 174 -22.47 -56.39 -39.04
N HIS A 175 -23.58 -55.75 -38.66
CA HIS A 175 -24.81 -56.50 -38.38
C HIS A 175 -26.06 -55.72 -38.81
N ARG A 176 -27.13 -56.44 -39.12
CA ARG A 176 -28.34 -55.94 -39.80
C ARG A 176 -29.57 -56.39 -39.01
N HIS A 177 -30.40 -55.45 -38.57
CA HIS A 177 -31.82 -55.72 -38.32
C HIS A 177 -32.66 -54.53 -38.77
N SER A 178 -33.72 -54.84 -39.52
CA SER A 178 -34.77 -53.91 -39.92
C SER A 178 -36.09 -54.48 -39.42
N SER A 179 -36.94 -53.61 -38.91
CA SER A 179 -38.39 -53.81 -38.82
C SER A 179 -39.05 -52.45 -39.09
N SER A 180 -40.27 -52.45 -39.61
CA SER A 180 -40.81 -51.30 -40.33
C SER A 180 -42.30 -51.09 -40.06
N HIS A 181 -42.75 -49.84 -40.20
CA HIS A 181 -44.13 -49.35 -40.05
C HIS A 181 -44.67 -49.39 -38.59
N HIS A 182 -45.66 -48.59 -38.16
CA HIS A 182 -46.62 -47.72 -38.87
C HIS A 182 -46.90 -46.38 -38.13
N ASN A 183 -47.54 -45.45 -38.84
CA ASN A 183 -48.37 -44.33 -38.37
C ASN A 183 -47.80 -43.15 -37.54
N SER A 184 -47.47 -42.09 -38.27
CA SER A 184 -48.14 -40.77 -38.20
C SER A 184 -48.69 -40.23 -36.86
N ILE A 185 -48.10 -39.12 -36.41
CA ILE A 185 -48.86 -37.90 -36.08
C ILE A 185 -48.02 -36.69 -36.52
N ALA A 186 -48.67 -35.66 -37.05
CA ALA A 186 -48.00 -34.43 -37.47
C ALA A 186 -48.07 -33.38 -36.37
N GLN A 187 -46.90 -32.91 -35.90
CA GLN A 187 -46.72 -31.56 -35.37
C GLN A 187 -45.27 -31.15 -35.57
N SER A 188 -45.04 -30.34 -36.59
CA SER A 188 -43.73 -29.83 -36.99
C SER A 188 -43.17 -28.84 -35.97
N MET A 189 -41.84 -28.84 -35.82
CA MET A 189 -41.13 -27.97 -34.90
C MET A 189 -41.24 -26.49 -35.29
N ASP A 190 -42.00 -25.67 -34.55
CA ASP A 190 -41.80 -24.21 -34.55
C ASP A 190 -42.28 -23.51 -33.26
N SER A 191 -41.50 -23.63 -32.19
CA SER A 191 -41.69 -22.82 -30.96
C SER A 191 -40.37 -22.62 -30.19
N GLY A 192 -39.54 -23.67 -30.09
CA GLY A 192 -38.24 -23.57 -29.41
C GLY A 192 -37.17 -22.76 -30.17
N GLY A 193 -37.39 -22.42 -31.44
CA GLY A 193 -36.46 -21.58 -32.22
C GLY A 193 -36.52 -20.11 -31.81
N THR A 194 -37.74 -19.60 -31.63
CA THR A 194 -38.04 -18.19 -31.33
C THR A 194 -37.49 -17.76 -29.97
N ASP A 195 -37.70 -18.58 -28.93
CA ASP A 195 -37.20 -18.29 -27.58
C ASP A 195 -35.66 -18.27 -27.53
N ASN A 196 -35.01 -19.20 -28.23
CA ASN A 196 -33.55 -19.20 -28.36
C ASN A 196 -33.05 -17.97 -29.12
N PHE A 197 -33.76 -17.53 -30.17
CA PHE A 197 -33.42 -16.30 -30.90
C PHE A 197 -33.56 -15.04 -30.04
N ILE A 198 -34.64 -14.93 -29.26
CA ILE A 198 -34.88 -13.84 -28.30
C ILE A 198 -33.78 -13.80 -27.24
N LEU A 199 -33.46 -14.95 -26.62
CA LEU A 199 -32.39 -15.07 -25.63
C LEU A 199 -31.02 -14.69 -26.22
N ILE A 200 -30.72 -15.11 -27.46
CA ILE A 200 -29.49 -14.72 -28.18
C ILE A 200 -29.46 -13.21 -28.45
N SER A 201 -30.60 -12.56 -28.71
CA SER A 201 -30.67 -11.09 -28.87
C SER A 201 -30.40 -10.38 -27.55
N GLN A 202 -31.05 -10.80 -26.46
CA GLN A 202 -30.84 -10.25 -25.11
C GLN A 202 -29.37 -10.38 -24.67
N LEU A 203 -28.76 -11.55 -24.86
CA LEU A 203 -27.35 -11.78 -24.54
C LEU A 203 -26.40 -10.92 -25.41
N LYS A 204 -26.74 -10.65 -26.68
CA LYS A 204 -25.99 -9.70 -27.52
C LYS A 204 -26.10 -8.27 -26.99
N GLU A 205 -27.28 -7.84 -26.54
CA GLU A 205 -27.51 -6.53 -25.95
C GLU A 205 -26.78 -6.35 -24.62
N GLU A 206 -26.80 -7.36 -23.73
CA GLU A 206 -25.99 -7.37 -22.52
C GLU A 206 -24.50 -7.26 -22.83
N VAL A 207 -23.98 -8.04 -23.79
CA VAL A 207 -22.57 -7.96 -24.22
C VAL A 207 -22.22 -6.60 -24.81
N MET A 208 -23.12 -5.94 -25.55
CA MET A 208 -22.91 -4.57 -26.04
C MET A 208 -22.93 -3.55 -24.89
N SER A 209 -23.83 -3.69 -23.92
CA SER A 209 -23.91 -2.83 -22.73
C SER A 209 -22.65 -2.95 -21.87
N LEU A 210 -22.20 -4.18 -21.59
CA LEU A 210 -20.96 -4.46 -20.85
C LEU A 210 -19.71 -3.94 -21.58
N LYS A 211 -19.63 -4.06 -22.91
CA LYS A 211 -18.55 -3.47 -23.71
C LYS A 211 -18.50 -1.94 -23.61
N ARG A 212 -19.66 -1.26 -23.71
CA ARG A 212 -19.75 0.21 -23.50
C ARG A 212 -19.32 0.61 -22.09
N LEU A 213 -19.74 -0.14 -21.07
CA LEU A 213 -19.36 0.11 -19.69
C LEU A 213 -17.85 -0.09 -19.46
N LEU A 214 -17.23 -1.12 -20.03
CA LEU A 214 -15.78 -1.33 -19.98
C LEU A 214 -15.02 -0.16 -20.63
N GLN A 215 -15.39 0.23 -21.85
CA GLN A 215 -14.78 1.36 -22.56
C GLN A 215 -14.87 2.67 -21.75
N GLN A 216 -15.99 2.92 -21.08
CA GLN A 216 -16.16 4.07 -20.18
C GLN A 216 -15.24 3.99 -18.94
N ARG A 217 -15.01 2.79 -18.39
CA ARG A 217 -14.09 2.57 -17.27
C ARG A 217 -12.64 2.76 -17.67
N ASP A 218 -12.24 2.27 -18.85
CA ASP A 218 -10.89 2.44 -19.37
C ASP A 218 -10.57 3.92 -19.63
N GLN A 219 -11.50 4.67 -20.23
CA GLN A 219 -11.40 6.13 -20.36
C GLN A 219 -11.25 6.83 -18.99
N THR A 220 -12.02 6.38 -17.98
CA THR A 220 -11.96 6.90 -16.60
C THR A 220 -10.62 6.56 -15.90
N ILE A 221 -9.96 5.46 -16.29
CA ILE A 221 -8.64 5.08 -15.78
C ILE A 221 -7.57 5.98 -16.40
N LEU A 222 -7.56 6.12 -17.73
CA LEU A 222 -6.63 6.99 -18.45
C LEU A 222 -6.65 8.44 -17.94
N GLU A 223 -7.83 9.00 -17.69
CA GLU A 223 -7.97 10.36 -17.14
C GLU A 223 -7.39 10.49 -15.72
N LYS A 224 -7.50 9.43 -14.90
CA LYS A 224 -6.92 9.38 -13.55
C LYS A 224 -5.41 9.20 -13.58
N ASP A 225 -4.87 8.39 -14.49
CA ASP A 225 -3.43 8.21 -14.64
C ASP A 225 -2.75 9.48 -15.17
N ARG A 226 -3.44 10.26 -16.03
CA ARG A 226 -3.02 11.62 -16.40
C ARG A 226 -2.93 12.54 -15.18
N LYS A 227 -4.02 12.67 -14.40
CA LYS A 227 -4.06 13.51 -13.19
C LYS A 227 -3.06 13.05 -12.12
N LEU A 228 -2.81 11.75 -12.01
CA LEU A 228 -1.81 11.16 -11.11
C LEU A 228 -0.37 11.44 -11.57
N THR A 229 -0.14 11.66 -12.88
CA THR A 229 1.15 12.07 -13.43
C THR A 229 1.40 13.56 -13.23
N GLU A 230 0.38 14.39 -13.44
CA GLU A 230 0.36 15.83 -13.15
C GLU A 230 0.69 16.12 -11.67
N LEU A 231 -0.06 15.51 -10.75
CA LEU A 231 0.17 15.65 -9.30
C LEU A 231 1.54 15.12 -8.83
N LYS A 232 2.16 14.18 -9.54
CA LYS A 232 3.55 13.75 -9.27
C LYS A 232 4.56 14.83 -9.65
N ALA A 233 4.38 15.48 -10.81
CA ALA A 233 5.24 16.56 -11.26
C ALA A 233 5.16 17.76 -10.30
N ASP A 234 3.94 18.16 -9.90
CA ASP A 234 3.72 19.21 -8.91
C ASP A 234 4.38 18.88 -7.56
N PHE A 235 4.19 17.66 -7.06
CA PHE A 235 4.79 17.23 -5.80
C PHE A 235 6.32 17.24 -5.87
N GLN A 236 6.92 16.75 -6.96
CA GLN A 236 8.37 16.77 -7.17
C GLN A 236 8.92 18.20 -7.26
N TYR A 237 8.19 19.11 -7.92
CA TYR A 237 8.55 20.53 -8.00
C TYR A 237 8.49 21.21 -6.63
N GLN A 238 7.41 20.97 -5.86
CA GLN A 238 7.28 21.48 -4.49
C GLN A 238 8.35 20.92 -3.55
N GLU A 239 8.67 19.63 -3.63
CA GLU A 239 9.73 19.01 -2.84
C GLU A 239 11.11 19.62 -3.18
N SER A 240 11.41 19.80 -4.46
CA SER A 240 12.66 20.43 -4.92
C SER A 240 12.80 21.88 -4.41
N ASN A 241 11.74 22.69 -4.55
CA ASN A 241 11.69 24.07 -4.07
C ASN A 241 11.84 24.14 -2.54
N MET A 242 11.19 23.24 -1.80
CA MET A 242 11.29 23.18 -0.35
C MET A 242 12.66 22.71 0.14
N ARG A 243 13.31 21.76 -0.56
CA ARG A 243 14.71 21.37 -0.31
C ARG A 243 15.67 22.55 -0.54
N LEU A 244 15.51 23.28 -1.65
CA LEU A 244 16.34 24.46 -1.94
C LEU A 244 16.17 25.56 -0.86
N LYS A 245 14.94 25.84 -0.44
CA LYS A 245 14.65 26.76 0.67
C LYS A 245 15.26 26.30 1.98
N MET A 246 15.18 25.02 2.31
CA MET A 246 15.78 24.45 3.53
C MET A 246 17.30 24.63 3.53
N ASN A 247 17.98 24.26 2.43
CA ASN A 247 19.43 24.41 2.29
C ASN A 247 19.88 25.88 2.38
N ASN A 248 19.12 26.80 1.78
CA ASN A 248 19.41 28.24 1.85
C ASN A 248 19.23 28.79 3.28
N MET A 249 18.19 28.36 4.00
CA MET A 249 17.99 28.71 5.41
C MET A 249 19.08 28.15 6.32
N GLU A 250 19.51 26.90 6.09
CA GLU A 250 20.60 26.27 6.83
C GLU A 250 21.94 26.98 6.60
N LYS A 251 22.25 27.36 5.33
CA LYS A 251 23.42 28.16 4.99
C LYS A 251 23.39 29.53 5.68
N ALA A 252 22.28 30.28 5.57
CA ALA A 252 22.15 31.59 6.20
C ALA A 252 22.25 31.54 7.73
N HIS A 253 21.69 30.49 8.35
CA HIS A 253 21.83 30.24 9.78
C HIS A 253 23.29 29.93 10.18
N LYS A 254 24.02 29.15 9.36
CA LYS A 254 25.45 28.89 9.59
C LYS A 254 26.29 30.16 9.51
N GLU A 255 26.07 30.99 8.49
CA GLU A 255 26.76 32.27 8.31
C GLU A 255 26.48 33.24 9.47
N ALA A 256 25.22 33.33 9.92
CA ALA A 256 24.86 34.12 11.11
C ALA A 256 25.51 33.60 12.39
N MET A 257 25.58 32.28 12.59
CA MET A 257 26.28 31.66 13.73
C MET A 257 27.78 31.94 13.70
N GLU A 258 28.44 31.86 12.55
CA GLU A 258 29.86 32.18 12.39
C GLU A 258 30.14 33.66 12.68
N GLN A 259 29.31 34.57 12.17
CA GLN A 259 29.40 36.00 12.51
C GLN A 259 29.21 36.25 14.02
N GLN A 260 28.25 35.59 14.67
CA GLN A 260 28.00 35.77 16.10
C GLN A 260 29.11 35.16 16.97
N GLN A 261 29.73 34.05 16.53
CA GLN A 261 30.93 33.53 17.16
C GLN A 261 32.14 34.47 16.99
N ALA A 262 32.33 35.07 15.81
CA ALA A 262 33.38 36.05 15.57
C ALA A 262 33.23 37.29 16.48
N LYS A 263 32.01 37.84 16.57
CA LYS A 263 31.68 38.95 17.48
C LYS A 263 31.94 38.59 18.95
N ASN A 264 31.52 37.40 19.40
CA ASN A 264 31.82 36.93 20.76
C ASN A 264 33.33 36.81 21.04
N ARG A 265 34.12 36.28 20.10
CA ARG A 265 35.59 36.22 20.24
C ARG A 265 36.20 37.61 20.36
N GLU A 266 35.72 38.59 19.61
CA GLU A 266 36.23 39.96 19.65
C GLU A 266 35.83 40.69 20.95
N LEU A 267 34.57 40.57 21.38
CA LEU A 267 34.12 41.10 22.68
C LEU A 267 34.91 40.50 23.85
N MET A 268 35.23 39.20 23.81
CA MET A 268 36.08 38.56 24.82
C MET A 268 37.51 39.12 24.85
N LYS A 269 38.11 39.49 23.70
CA LYS A 269 39.40 40.21 23.67
C LYS A 269 39.28 41.60 24.31
N GLN A 270 38.23 42.35 23.96
CA GLN A 270 38.01 43.71 24.47
C GLN A 270 37.81 43.71 25.99
N VAL A 271 36.98 42.79 26.51
CA VAL A 271 36.81 42.56 27.95
C VAL A 271 38.13 42.19 28.62
N ALA A 272 38.94 41.31 28.02
CA ALA A 272 40.25 40.94 28.56
C ALA A 272 41.26 42.12 28.56
N ALA A 273 41.23 43.00 27.55
CA ALA A 273 42.07 44.19 27.50
C ALA A 273 41.68 45.21 28.58
N LEU A 274 40.39 45.54 28.70
CA LEU A 274 39.86 46.43 29.74
C LEU A 274 40.10 45.89 31.15
N SER A 275 40.00 44.57 31.33
CA SER A 275 40.29 43.89 32.61
C SER A 275 41.76 43.92 33.00
N LYS A 276 42.69 44.06 32.05
CA LYS A 276 44.12 44.27 32.32
C LYS A 276 44.43 45.73 32.67
N GLY A 277 43.79 46.69 31.99
CA GLY A 277 43.99 48.12 32.27
C GLY A 277 43.65 48.53 33.70
N LYS A 278 42.60 47.93 34.30
CA LYS A 278 42.14 48.23 35.67
C LYS A 278 43.07 47.80 36.83
N LYS A 279 44.32 47.40 36.57
CA LYS A 279 45.27 46.96 37.61
C LYS A 279 46.41 47.94 37.95
N PHE A 280 46.49 49.12 37.31
CA PHE A 280 47.60 50.05 37.55
C PHE A 280 47.32 51.19 38.55
N ASP A 281 46.05 51.50 38.85
CA ASP A 281 45.66 52.55 39.80
C ASP A 281 45.17 52.01 41.15
N ARG A 282 46.06 51.33 41.90
CA ARG A 282 45.84 51.08 43.34
C ARG A 282 47.12 50.87 44.16
N SER A 283 48.08 51.79 44.03
CA SER A 283 49.23 51.90 44.93
C SER A 283 49.35 53.33 45.44
N GLY A 284 49.15 53.57 46.74
CA GLY A 284 49.35 54.89 47.35
C GLY A 284 48.16 55.51 48.09
N SER A 285 47.56 54.78 49.04
CA SER A 285 46.88 55.40 50.19
C SER A 285 47.02 54.49 51.40
N SER A 286 47.92 54.87 52.31
CA SER A 286 47.95 54.35 53.68
C SER A 286 46.95 55.14 54.51
N LEU A 287 46.17 54.49 55.38
CA LEU A 287 45.65 55.07 56.62
C LEU A 287 44.98 54.00 57.51
N LEU A 288 45.71 53.67 58.58
CA LEU A 288 45.33 53.22 59.93
C LEU A 288 43.90 52.71 60.26
N LEU A 289 43.92 51.55 60.92
CA LEU A 289 43.08 51.03 62.03
C LEU A 289 42.61 52.10 63.05
N PRO A 290 41.55 51.87 63.87
CA PRO A 290 41.14 50.59 64.50
C PRO A 290 39.94 49.86 63.87
#